data_AF-A0A1I0ALM0-F1
#
_entry.id   AF-A0A1I0ALM0-F1
#
_cell.length_a   1.000
_cell.length_b   1.000
_cell.length_c   1.000
_cell.angle_alpha   90.00
_cell.angle_beta   90.00
_cell.angle_gamma   90.00
#
_symmetry.space_group_name_H-M   'P 1'
#
loop_
_entity.id
_entity.type
_entity.pdbx_description
1 polymer ?
#
loop_
_entity_poly.entity_id
_entity_poly.type
_entity_poly.pdbx_seq_one_letter_code
_entity_poly.pdbx_strand_id
1 'polypeptide(L)'
;MQRKAGKVLGITGGLLAIIAGASMYAVTVGGLRIGGGAMLYGVSSVFGISNPELVMSVFCFLIIVFGAMGIAGGIYAEKNHQLAGILMIIPAIAGFALLSVMWAPIGAMLIMGGVLTLRSGK
;
A
#
# COMPACT_ATOMS: atom_id res chain seq x y z
N MET A 1 -20.84 -14.61 -2.79
CA MET A 1 -19.85 -14.16 -3.79
C MET A 1 -19.07 -12.93 -3.33
N GLN A 2 -19.73 -11.85 -2.89
CA GLN A 2 -19.09 -10.57 -2.55
C GLN A 2 -18.03 -10.66 -1.43
N ARG A 3 -18.27 -11.47 -0.38
CA ARG A 3 -17.28 -11.73 0.69
C ARG A 3 -15.97 -12.34 0.20
N LYS A 4 -16.05 -13.35 -0.69
CA LYS A 4 -14.85 -13.99 -1.28
C LYS A 4 -14.10 -13.01 -2.17
N ALA A 5 -14.81 -12.22 -2.98
CA ALA A 5 -14.20 -11.19 -3.81
C ALA A 5 -13.53 -10.10 -2.96
N GLY A 6 -14.17 -9.65 -1.87
CA GLY A 6 -13.62 -8.66 -0.95
C GLY A 6 -12.31 -9.12 -0.30
N LYS A 7 -12.29 -10.36 0.19
CA LYS A 7 -11.09 -11.03 0.73
C LYS A 7 -9.96 -11.10 -0.29
N VAL A 8 -10.25 -11.57 -1.50
CA VAL A 8 -9.23 -11.70 -2.57
C VAL A 8 -8.67 -10.33 -2.92
N LEU A 9 -9.52 -9.32 -3.14
CA LEU A 9 -9.07 -7.97 -3.48
C LEU A 9 -8.22 -7.33 -2.39
N GLY A 10 -8.57 -7.51 -1.11
CA GLY A 10 -7.77 -7.03 0.01
C GLY A 10 -6.38 -7.68 0.07
N ILE A 11 -6.33 -9.01 -0.09
CA ILE A 11 -5.06 -9.77 -0.08
C ILE A 11 -4.20 -9.42 -1.30
N THR A 12 -4.77 -9.43 -2.50
CA THR A 12 -4.05 -9.13 -3.74
C THR A 12 -3.56 -7.68 -3.76
N GLY A 13 -4.41 -6.73 -3.40
CA GLY A 13 -4.01 -5.32 -3.28
C GLY A 13 -2.91 -5.13 -2.24
N GLY A 14 -3.03 -5.79 -1.09
CA GLY A 14 -2.02 -5.75 -0.04
C GLY A 14 -0.68 -6.38 -0.44
N LEU A 15 -0.69 -7.50 -1.15
CA LEU A 15 0.52 -8.13 -1.69
C LEU A 15 1.20 -7.25 -2.73
N LEU A 16 0.44 -6.65 -3.65
CA LEU A 16 0.98 -5.72 -4.64
C LEU A 16 1.64 -4.51 -3.99
N ALA A 17 1.03 -3.97 -2.92
CA ALA A 17 1.63 -2.92 -2.11
C ALA A 17 2.97 -3.34 -1.51
N ILE A 18 3.05 -4.52 -0.89
CA ILE A 18 4.31 -5.02 -0.30
C ILE A 18 5.39 -5.17 -1.38
N ILE A 19 5.05 -5.77 -2.54
CA ILE A 19 5.98 -5.95 -3.65
C ILE A 19 6.44 -4.59 -4.19
N ALA A 20 5.53 -3.64 -4.37
CA ALA A 20 5.85 -2.28 -4.81
C ALA A 20 6.77 -1.56 -3.81
N GLY A 21 6.46 -1.61 -2.51
CA GLY A 21 7.29 -1.00 -1.47
C GLY A 21 8.68 -1.62 -1.38
N ALA A 22 8.78 -2.96 -1.44
CA ALA A 22 10.06 -3.67 -1.41
C ALA A 22 10.91 -3.39 -2.67
N SER A 23 10.29 -3.36 -3.85
CA SER A 23 11.01 -3.03 -5.09
C SER A 23 11.46 -1.58 -5.13
N MET A 24 10.62 -0.64 -4.71
CA MET A 24 11.00 0.77 -4.58
C MET A 24 12.16 0.94 -3.59
N TYR A 25 12.12 0.25 -2.45
CA TYR A 25 13.21 0.29 -1.47
C TYR A 25 14.52 -0.26 -2.04
N ALA A 26 14.47 -1.40 -2.73
CA ALA A 26 15.65 -2.01 -3.34
C ALA A 26 16.30 -1.07 -4.37
N VAL A 27 15.50 -0.41 -5.21
CA VAL A 27 15.99 0.51 -6.25
C VAL A 27 16.51 1.83 -5.66
N THR A 28 15.79 2.40 -4.68
CA THR A 28 16.08 3.75 -4.16
C THR A 28 17.13 3.76 -3.04
N VAL A 29 17.07 2.80 -2.11
CA VAL A 29 17.93 2.73 -0.92
C VAL A 29 18.95 1.59 -1.06
N GLY A 30 18.53 0.43 -1.55
CA GLY A 30 19.39 -0.72 -1.76
C GLY A 30 20.39 -0.57 -2.92
N GLY A 31 20.30 0.52 -3.69
CA GLY A 31 21.20 0.80 -4.81
C GLY A 31 21.09 -0.20 -5.96
N LEU A 32 19.98 -0.94 -6.06
CA LEU A 32 19.76 -1.97 -7.08
C LEU A 32 19.46 -1.27 -8.43
N ARG A 33 20.53 -1.06 -9.20
CA ARG A 33 20.52 -0.30 -10.46
C ARG A 33 20.22 -1.21 -11.65
N ILE A 34 18.94 -1.36 -11.98
CA ILE A 34 18.52 -1.96 -13.24
C ILE A 34 18.73 -0.90 -14.35
N GLY A 35 19.86 -0.96 -15.06
CA GLY A 35 20.13 -0.11 -16.24
C GLY A 35 21.19 1.01 -16.11
N GLY A 36 21.98 1.06 -15.03
CA GLY A 36 23.28 1.76 -15.03
C GLY A 36 23.32 3.29 -14.92
N GLY A 37 22.20 4.00 -14.75
CA GLY A 37 22.18 5.46 -14.57
C GLY A 37 22.04 5.89 -13.10
N ALA A 38 22.81 6.88 -12.65
CA ALA A 38 22.62 7.52 -11.36
C ALA A 38 21.40 8.47 -11.42
N MET A 39 20.22 8.00 -11.03
CA MET A 39 19.12 8.91 -10.72
C MET A 39 19.39 9.56 -9.37
N LEU A 40 19.95 10.77 -9.41
CA LEU A 40 19.94 11.68 -8.26
C LEU A 40 18.49 12.04 -7.97
N TYR A 41 17.86 11.32 -7.04
CA TYR A 41 16.56 11.71 -6.49
C TYR A 41 16.77 12.99 -5.68
N GLY A 42 16.51 14.14 -6.30
CA GLY A 42 16.37 15.42 -5.61
C GLY A 42 15.08 15.38 -4.80
N VAL A 43 15.19 15.11 -3.50
CA VAL A 43 14.03 15.13 -2.61
C VAL A 43 13.92 16.54 -2.05
N SER A 44 12.82 17.24 -2.32
CA SER A 44 12.51 18.47 -1.61
C SER A 44 12.49 18.16 -0.11
N SER A 45 13.12 18.98 0.73
CA SER A 45 13.22 18.73 2.17
C SER A 45 11.83 18.50 2.77
N VAL A 46 11.56 17.28 3.23
CA VAL A 46 10.29 16.92 3.87
C VAL A 46 10.49 17.06 5.37
N PHE A 47 9.72 17.94 6.03
CA PHE A 47 9.86 18.24 7.47
C PHE A 47 11.29 18.66 7.91
N GLY A 48 12.04 19.34 7.03
CA GLY A 48 13.42 19.77 7.32
C GLY A 48 14.48 18.67 7.19
N ILE A 49 14.10 17.45 6.80
CA ILE A 49 15.02 16.35 6.52
C ILE A 49 15.40 16.39 5.04
N SER A 50 16.69 16.58 4.77
CA SER A 50 17.27 16.61 3.43
C SER A 50 17.98 15.30 3.04
N ASN A 51 18.00 14.29 3.92
CA ASN A 51 18.56 12.98 3.57
C ASN A 51 17.56 12.18 2.71
N PRO A 52 17.83 12.02 1.40
CA PRO A 52 16.90 11.40 0.46
C PRO A 52 16.67 9.91 0.74
N GLU A 53 17.69 9.20 1.25
CA GLU A 53 17.62 7.77 1.55
C GLU A 53 16.71 7.52 2.76
N LEU A 54 16.80 8.37 3.78
CA LEU A 54 15.97 8.26 4.96
C LEU A 54 14.50 8.52 4.63
N VAL A 55 14.22 9.58 3.84
CA VAL A 55 12.86 9.90 3.39
C VAL A 55 12.30 8.72 2.60
N MET A 56 13.03 8.21 1.59
CA MET A 56 12.54 7.09 0.80
C MET A 56 12.39 5.79 1.60
N SER A 57 13.25 5.53 2.58
CA SER A 57 13.13 4.38 3.47
C SER A 57 11.82 4.41 4.26
N VAL A 58 11.46 5.58 4.82
CA VAL A 58 10.21 5.76 5.58
C VAL A 58 9.01 5.61 4.66
N PHE A 59 9.04 6.20 3.46
CA PHE A 59 7.98 6.05 2.47
C PHE A 59 7.76 4.58 2.09
N CYS A 60 8.83 3.84 1.78
CA CYS A 60 8.73 2.42 1.41
C CYS A 60 8.22 1.57 2.57
N PHE A 61 8.64 1.87 3.80
CA PHE A 61 8.13 1.19 4.98
C PHE A 61 6.62 1.41 5.16
N LEU A 62 6.13 2.65 5.01
CA LEU A 62 4.69 2.94 5.08
C LEU A 62 3.89 2.19 4.03
N ILE A 63 4.40 2.07 2.80
CA ILE A 63 3.78 1.28 1.73
C ILE A 63 3.60 -0.18 2.15
N ILE A 64 4.66 -0.78 2.71
CA ILE A 64 4.64 -2.17 3.16
C ILE A 64 3.63 -2.34 4.30
N VAL A 65 3.58 -1.39 5.25
CA VAL A 65 2.59 -1.38 6.34
C VAL A 65 1.17 -1.31 5.79
N PHE A 66 0.89 -0.43 4.83
CA PHE A 66 -0.42 -0.36 4.18
C PHE A 66 -0.78 -1.66 3.46
N GLY A 67 0.19 -2.29 2.81
CA GLY A 67 0.00 -3.61 2.20
C GLY A 67 -0.35 -4.69 3.22
N ALA A 68 0.36 -4.72 4.34
CA ALA A 68 0.09 -5.63 5.45
C ALA A 68 -1.31 -5.40 6.05
N MET A 69 -1.74 -4.14 6.18
CA MET A 69 -3.10 -3.80 6.60
C MET A 69 -4.15 -4.33 5.62
N GLY A 70 -3.93 -4.20 4.31
CA GLY A 70 -4.83 -4.75 3.29
C GLY A 70 -4.97 -6.27 3.37
N ILE A 71 -3.85 -6.99 3.57
CA ILE A 71 -3.85 -8.45 3.79
C ILE A 71 -4.59 -8.81 5.08
N ALA A 72 -4.30 -8.11 6.18
CA ALA A 72 -4.98 -8.31 7.45
C ALA A 72 -6.49 -8.08 7.30
N GLY A 73 -6.90 -7.00 6.63
CA GLY A 73 -8.30 -6.75 6.29
C GLY A 73 -8.92 -7.93 5.55
N GLY A 74 -8.21 -8.50 4.58
CA GLY A 74 -8.68 -9.67 3.81
C GLY A 74 -8.88 -10.90 4.68
N ILE A 75 -7.95 -11.17 5.60
CA ILE A 75 -8.03 -12.29 6.55
C ILE A 75 -9.19 -12.09 7.54
N TYR A 76 -9.37 -10.86 8.05
CA TYR A 76 -10.43 -10.53 8.99
C TYR A 76 -11.81 -10.39 8.35
N ALA A 77 -11.91 -10.40 7.02
CA ALA A 77 -13.16 -10.25 6.28
C ALA A 77 -14.23 -11.29 6.63
N GLU A 78 -13.87 -12.43 7.22
CA GLU A 78 -14.81 -13.47 7.67
C GLU A 78 -15.15 -13.37 9.16
N LYS A 79 -14.33 -12.69 9.96
CA LYS A 79 -14.48 -12.59 11.43
C LYS A 79 -15.17 -11.30 11.86
N ASN A 80 -14.75 -10.17 11.28
CA ASN A 80 -15.27 -8.85 11.62
C ASN A 80 -15.26 -7.96 10.37
N HIS A 81 -16.43 -7.80 9.74
CA HIS A 81 -16.57 -7.07 8.48
C HIS A 81 -16.25 -5.58 8.61
N GLN A 82 -16.56 -4.97 9.76
CA GLN A 82 -16.27 -3.55 10.02
C GLN A 82 -14.77 -3.32 10.10
N LEU A 83 -14.08 -4.09 10.95
CA LEU A 83 -12.63 -4.00 11.11
C LEU A 83 -11.92 -4.32 9.78
N ALA A 84 -12.37 -5.35 9.06
CA ALA A 84 -11.83 -5.72 7.76
C ALA A 84 -11.97 -4.60 6.72
N GLY A 85 -13.14 -3.96 6.64
CA GLY A 85 -13.36 -2.82 5.75
C GLY A 85 -12.46 -1.63 6.09
N ILE A 86 -12.32 -1.31 7.37
CA ILE A 86 -11.45 -0.22 7.86
C ILE A 86 -9.99 -0.50 7.48
N LEU A 87 -9.51 -1.73 7.74
CA LEU A 87 -8.14 -2.16 7.44
C LEU A 87 -7.81 -2.17 5.94
N MET A 88 -8.81 -2.14 5.06
CA MET A 88 -8.57 -1.99 3.61
C MET A 88 -8.73 -0.53 3.14
N ILE A 89 -9.75 0.19 3.60
CA ILE A 89 -10.08 1.52 3.08
C ILE A 89 -9.12 2.60 3.59
N ILE A 90 -8.75 2.59 4.88
CA ILE A 90 -7.81 3.58 5.44
C ILE A 90 -6.47 3.56 4.71
N PRO A 91 -5.78 2.41 4.55
CA PRO A 91 -4.51 2.39 3.82
C PRO A 91 -4.66 2.75 2.34
N ALA A 92 -5.83 2.52 1.74
CA ALA A 92 -6.08 2.96 0.37
C ALA A 92 -6.07 4.49 0.24
N ILE A 93 -6.76 5.19 1.15
CA ILE A 93 -6.82 6.66 1.17
C ILE A 93 -5.46 7.25 1.57
N ALA A 94 -4.85 6.72 2.63
CA ALA A 94 -3.54 7.18 3.10
C ALA A 94 -2.45 6.97 2.04
N GLY A 95 -2.43 5.81 1.38
CA GLY A 95 -1.52 5.55 0.27
C GLY A 95 -1.75 6.47 -0.93
N PHE A 96 -3.00 6.84 -1.22
CA PHE A 96 -3.29 7.82 -2.27
C PHE A 96 -2.77 9.22 -1.92
N ALA A 97 -2.88 9.65 -0.66
CA ALA A 97 -2.30 10.92 -0.22
C ALA A 97 -0.76 10.94 -0.35
N LEU A 98 -0.11 9.79 -0.17
CA LEU A 98 1.35 9.69 -0.20
C LEU A 98 1.94 9.50 -1.60
N LEU A 99 1.26 8.74 -2.48
CA LEU A 99 1.79 8.30 -3.78
C LEU A 99 0.92 8.76 -4.95
N SER A 100 -0.18 9.46 -4.68
CA SER A 100 -1.10 9.98 -5.67
C SER A 100 -1.51 8.92 -6.69
N VAL A 101 -1.42 9.24 -7.98
CA VAL A 101 -1.88 8.40 -9.10
C VAL A 101 -1.17 7.05 -9.15
N MET A 102 0.09 6.94 -8.67
CA MET A 102 0.82 5.68 -8.67
C MET A 102 0.17 4.62 -7.75
N TRP A 103 -0.55 5.06 -6.72
CA TRP A 103 -1.28 4.16 -5.82
C TRP A 103 -2.66 3.78 -6.34
N ALA A 104 -3.18 4.44 -7.37
CA ALA A 104 -4.56 4.28 -7.80
C ALA A 104 -4.98 2.81 -8.06
N PRO A 105 -4.17 1.94 -8.70
CA PRO A 105 -4.56 0.54 -8.91
C PRO A 105 -4.70 -0.23 -7.59
N ILE A 106 -3.73 -0.08 -6.70
CA ILE A 106 -3.69 -0.74 -5.38
C ILE A 106 -4.82 -0.20 -4.51
N GLY A 107 -4.94 1.13 -4.44
CA GLY A 107 -5.99 1.82 -3.70
C GLY A 107 -7.38 1.42 -4.17
N ALA A 108 -7.62 1.30 -5.47
CA ALA A 108 -8.90 0.84 -6.00
C ALA A 108 -9.22 -0.60 -5.58
N MET A 109 -8.24 -1.52 -5.64
CA MET A 109 -8.42 -2.90 -5.15
C MET A 109 -8.77 -2.94 -3.67
N LEU A 110 -8.06 -2.16 -2.84
CA LEU A 110 -8.31 -2.10 -1.41
C LEU A 110 -9.68 -1.46 -1.08
N ILE A 111 -10.06 -0.36 -1.75
CA ILE A 111 -11.38 0.27 -1.58
C ILE A 111 -12.49 -0.69 -2.00
N MET A 112 -12.39 -1.30 -3.19
CA MET A 112 -13.38 -2.27 -3.64
C MET A 112 -13.45 -3.48 -2.71
N GLY A 113 -12.31 -3.97 -2.25
CA GLY A 113 -12.21 -5.05 -1.26
C GLY A 113 -12.94 -4.71 0.03
N GLY A 114 -12.70 -3.52 0.57
CA GLY A 114 -13.31 -3.04 1.81
C GLY A 114 -14.82 -2.82 1.67
N VAL A 115 -15.25 -2.16 0.59
CA VAL A 115 -16.68 -1.91 0.32
C VAL A 115 -17.46 -3.21 0.15
N LEU A 116 -16.92 -4.19 -0.60
CA LEU A 116 -17.56 -5.49 -0.77
C LEU A 116 -17.63 -6.27 0.55
N THR A 117 -16.59 -6.16 1.38
CA THR A 117 -16.57 -6.81 2.70
C THR A 117 -17.61 -6.20 3.64
N LEU A 118 -17.74 -4.87 3.68
CA LEU A 118 -18.75 -4.17 4.47
C LEU A 118 -20.17 -4.45 3.99
N ARG A 119 -20.40 -4.47 2.67
CA ARG A 119 -21.72 -4.77 2.10
C ARG A 119 -22.18 -6.19 2.35
N SER A 120 -21.26 -7.16 2.34
CA SER A 120 -21.57 -8.56 2.62
C SER A 120 -21.71 -8.88 4.12
N GLY A 121 -21.47 -7.92 5.01
CA GLY A 121 -21.72 -8.02 6.44
C GLY A 121 -23.11 -7.53 6.88
N LYS A 122 -23.83 -6.85 5.97
CA LYS A 122 -25.26 -6.53 6.11
C LYS A 122 -26.09 -7.66 5.52
#